data_AF-A0A2S9FAB2-F1
#
_entry.id   AF-A0A2S9FAB2-F1
#
_cell.length_a   1.000
_cell.length_b   1.000
_cell.length_c   1.000
_cell.angle_alpha   90.00
_cell.angle_beta   90.00
_cell.angle_gamma   90.00
#
_symmetry.space_group_name_H-M   'P 1'
#
loop_
_entity.id
_entity.type
_entity.pdbx_description
1 polymer ?
#
loop_
_entity_poly.entity_id
_entity_poly.type
_entity_poly.pdbx_seq_one_letter_code
_entity_poly.pdbx_strand_id
1 'polypeptide(L)'
;MHSDSPAGFNFLEQRELPAPQVSEAQAQDILAAHYGLAAHATSLGSQQDKNFTVHDENGTVLGVLKIANPAFTPAELAAQDAAATLIADAEPTLRVSVPLPNTDGEKCTAVTGLVDGTAYV
;
A
#
# COMPACT_ATOMS: atom_id res chain seq x y z
N MET A 1 -14.52 25.60 -23.09
CA MET A 1 -14.84 24.46 -22.22
C MET A 1 -13.54 23.96 -21.66
N HIS A 2 -13.22 24.28 -20.40
CA HIS A 2 -12.12 23.61 -19.70
C HIS A 2 -12.67 22.23 -19.31
N SER A 3 -12.13 21.19 -19.93
CA SER A 3 -12.27 19.82 -19.47
C SER A 3 -11.55 19.73 -18.13
N ASP A 4 -12.32 19.77 -17.06
CA ASP A 4 -11.84 19.47 -15.72
C ASP A 4 -11.60 17.94 -15.71
N SER A 5 -10.42 17.53 -16.17
CA SER A 5 -10.00 16.13 -16.05
C SER A 5 -9.95 15.80 -14.56
N PRO A 6 -10.54 14.68 -14.12
CA PRO A 6 -10.46 14.29 -12.73
C PRO A 6 -8.97 14.17 -12.36
N ALA A 7 -8.60 14.73 -11.19
CA ALA A 7 -7.22 14.70 -10.70
C ALA A 7 -6.74 13.28 -10.37
N GLY A 8 -7.64 12.30 -10.35
CA GLY A 8 -7.38 10.88 -10.09
C GLY A 8 -7.68 9.98 -11.28
N PHE A 9 -7.52 8.68 -11.09
CA PHE A 9 -7.68 7.70 -12.16
C PHE A 9 -9.11 7.68 -12.74
N ASN A 10 -9.21 7.79 -14.07
CA ASN A 10 -10.50 7.77 -14.77
C ASN A 10 -10.88 6.34 -15.22
N PHE A 11 -11.67 5.66 -14.38
CA PHE A 11 -12.17 4.30 -14.65
C PHE A 11 -13.10 4.18 -15.87
N LEU A 12 -13.63 5.29 -16.39
CA LEU A 12 -14.49 5.27 -17.58
C LEU A 12 -13.66 5.26 -18.88
N GLU A 13 -12.43 5.75 -18.82
CA GLU A 13 -11.51 5.81 -19.95
C GLU A 13 -10.50 4.65 -19.95
N GLN A 14 -10.16 4.12 -18.78
CA GLN A 14 -9.23 2.99 -18.63
C GLN A 14 -9.90 1.83 -17.88
N ARG A 15 -9.99 0.68 -18.55
CA ARG A 15 -10.77 -0.49 -18.11
C ARG A 15 -10.19 -1.22 -16.89
N GLU A 16 -8.86 -1.22 -16.73
CA GLU A 16 -8.18 -1.98 -15.68
C GLU A 16 -6.96 -1.21 -15.17
N LEU A 17 -6.73 -1.31 -13.86
CA LEU A 17 -5.53 -0.84 -13.18
C LEU A 17 -4.70 -2.07 -12.82
N PRO A 18 -3.73 -2.49 -13.65
CA PRO A 18 -2.93 -3.65 -13.32
C PRO A 18 -2.16 -3.40 -12.02
N ALA A 19 -2.15 -4.39 -11.14
CA ALA A 19 -1.38 -4.35 -9.91
C ALA A 19 0.12 -4.15 -10.21
N PRO A 20 0.85 -3.39 -9.35
CA PRO A 20 2.31 -3.30 -9.39
C PRO A 20 2.96 -4.69 -9.48
N GLN A 21 3.90 -4.85 -10.41
CA GLN A 21 4.67 -6.08 -10.57
C GLN A 21 5.85 -6.11 -9.59
N VAL A 22 5.52 -6.28 -8.32
CA VAL A 22 6.51 -6.39 -7.23
C VAL A 22 6.64 -7.85 -6.81
N SER A 23 7.89 -8.32 -6.73
CA SER A 23 8.22 -9.67 -6.26
C SER A 23 8.23 -9.75 -4.73
N GLU A 24 8.14 -10.97 -4.20
CA GLU A 24 8.25 -11.21 -2.76
C GLU A 24 9.63 -10.83 -2.21
N ALA A 25 10.71 -11.01 -2.99
CA ALA A 25 12.05 -10.57 -2.60
C ALA A 25 12.13 -9.05 -2.44
N GLN A 26 11.59 -8.29 -3.40
CA GLN A 26 11.54 -6.83 -3.29
C GLN A 26 10.67 -6.36 -2.12
N ALA A 27 9.57 -7.07 -1.82
CA ALA A 27 8.76 -6.79 -0.64
C ALA A 27 9.56 -7.00 0.66
N GLN A 28 10.39 -8.04 0.73
CA GLN A 28 11.28 -8.29 1.87
C GLN A 28 12.37 -7.21 1.99
N ASP A 29 12.94 -6.75 0.87
CA ASP A 29 13.90 -5.64 0.87
C ASP A 29 13.28 -4.35 1.42
N ILE A 30 12.02 -4.05 1.06
CA ILE A 30 11.26 -2.89 1.58
C ILE A 30 11.04 -3.03 3.09
N LEU A 31 10.64 -4.20 3.56
CA LEU A 31 10.43 -4.48 4.99
C LEU A 31 11.73 -4.29 5.79
N ALA A 32 12.86 -4.76 5.26
CA ALA A 32 14.16 -4.59 5.90
C ALA A 32 14.59 -3.12 5.91
N ALA A 33 14.44 -2.41 4.78
CA ALA A 33 14.94 -1.05 4.61
C ALA A 33 14.13 0.00 5.37
N HIS A 34 12.80 -0.11 5.37
CA HIS A 34 11.91 0.94 5.90
C HIS A 34 11.23 0.56 7.21
N TYR A 35 11.12 -0.73 7.51
CA TYR A 35 10.46 -1.19 8.73
C TYR A 35 11.42 -1.88 9.70
N GLY A 36 12.68 -2.11 9.32
CA GLY A 36 13.67 -2.83 10.13
C GLY A 36 13.28 -4.29 10.39
N LEU A 37 12.41 -4.86 9.56
CA LEU A 37 11.86 -6.20 9.73
C LEU A 37 12.60 -7.20 8.85
N ALA A 38 13.30 -8.14 9.48
CA ALA A 38 13.69 -9.40 8.84
C ALA A 38 12.48 -10.33 8.81
N ALA A 39 11.69 -10.24 7.74
CA ALA A 39 10.42 -10.94 7.62
C ALA A 39 10.25 -11.52 6.21
N HIS A 40 9.41 -12.54 6.11
CA HIS A 40 8.99 -13.10 4.84
C HIS A 40 7.70 -12.44 4.35
N ALA A 41 7.59 -12.29 3.04
CA ALA A 41 6.43 -11.71 2.37
C ALA A 41 5.83 -12.73 1.40
N THR A 42 4.51 -12.96 1.48
CA THR A 42 3.78 -13.84 0.56
C THR A 42 2.67 -13.08 -0.14
N SER A 43 2.65 -13.11 -1.47
CA SER A 43 1.65 -12.39 -2.27
C SER A 43 0.24 -12.91 -1.99
N LEU A 44 -0.68 -12.01 -1.62
CA LEU A 44 -2.10 -12.33 -1.39
C LEU A 44 -2.94 -12.36 -2.67
N GLY A 45 -2.34 -12.01 -3.82
CA GLY A 45 -3.08 -11.66 -5.03
C GLY A 45 -3.72 -10.29 -4.88
N SER A 46 -3.93 -9.58 -5.99
CA SER A 46 -4.55 -8.27 -5.95
C SER A 46 -5.04 -7.82 -7.32
N GLN A 47 -6.03 -6.93 -7.31
CA GLN A 47 -6.66 -6.39 -8.51
C GLN A 47 -6.16 -4.99 -8.86
N GLN A 48 -5.77 -4.15 -7.88
CA GLN A 48 -5.32 -2.76 -8.12
C GLN A 48 -4.01 -2.42 -7.41
N ASP A 49 -3.91 -2.67 -6.09
CA ASP A 49 -2.65 -2.57 -5.35
C ASP A 49 -1.84 -3.87 -5.47
N LYS A 50 -0.72 -4.04 -4.78
CA LYS A 50 -0.06 -5.34 -4.60
C LYS A 50 0.14 -5.59 -3.11
N ASN A 51 -0.53 -6.62 -2.57
CA ASN A 51 -0.53 -6.91 -1.13
C ASN A 51 0.25 -8.18 -0.82
N PHE A 52 0.99 -8.15 0.29
CA PHE A 52 1.74 -9.28 0.82
C PHE A 52 1.40 -9.51 2.28
N THR A 53 1.12 -10.75 2.67
CA THR A 53 1.14 -11.12 4.09
C THR A 53 2.58 -11.14 4.57
N VAL A 54 2.84 -10.45 5.68
CA VAL A 54 4.15 -10.40 6.32
C VAL A 54 4.18 -11.37 7.49
N HIS A 55 5.18 -12.25 7.54
CA HIS A 55 5.37 -13.17 8.65
C HIS A 55 6.82 -13.19 9.14
N ASP A 56 6.99 -13.39 10.45
CA ASP A 56 8.31 -13.61 11.04
C ASP A 56 8.87 -15.00 10.70
N GLU A 57 10.09 -15.29 11.15
CA GLU A 57 10.76 -16.58 10.95
C GLU A 57 10.00 -17.77 11.55
N ASN A 58 9.12 -17.53 12.54
CA ASN A 58 8.30 -18.56 13.18
C ASN A 58 6.94 -18.74 12.49
N GLY A 59 6.64 -17.95 11.45
CA GLY A 59 5.36 -17.95 10.75
C GLY A 59 4.27 -17.10 11.42
N THR A 60 4.61 -16.29 12.42
CA THR A 60 3.67 -15.35 13.04
C THR A 60 3.35 -14.23 12.06
N VAL A 61 2.07 -13.96 11.81
CA VAL A 61 1.65 -12.84 10.96
C VAL A 61 1.93 -11.52 11.67
N LEU A 62 2.77 -10.70 11.06
CA LEU A 62 3.13 -9.35 11.54
C LEU A 62 2.21 -8.28 10.96
N GLY A 63 1.65 -8.51 9.78
CA GLY A 63 0.77 -7.56 9.11
C GLY A 63 0.64 -7.81 7.62
N VAL A 64 0.28 -6.76 6.88
CA VAL A 64 0.21 -6.75 5.42
C VAL A 64 1.06 -5.59 4.91
N LEU A 65 1.97 -5.86 3.98
CA LEU A 65 2.63 -4.83 3.19
C LEU A 65 1.77 -4.56 1.96
N LYS A 66 1.39 -3.30 1.75
CA LYS A 66 0.64 -2.86 0.58
C LYS A 66 1.54 -1.99 -0.29
N ILE A 67 1.64 -2.32 -1.57
CA ILE A 67 2.23 -1.43 -2.58
C ILE A 67 1.09 -0.78 -3.35
N ALA A 68 0.93 0.51 -3.17
CA ALA A 68 -0.10 1.28 -3.86
C ALA A 68 0.16 1.31 -5.37
N ASN A 69 -0.92 1.25 -6.16
CA ASN A 69 -0.82 1.51 -7.58
C ASN A 69 -0.32 2.96 -7.84
N PRO A 70 0.69 3.18 -8.69
CA PRO A 70 1.16 4.54 -9.04
C PRO A 70 0.09 5.45 -9.65
N ALA A 71 -1.02 4.88 -10.11
CA ALA A 71 -2.18 5.65 -10.57
C ALA A 71 -2.88 6.43 -9.46
N PHE A 72 -2.70 6.06 -8.19
CA PHE A 72 -3.25 6.78 -7.06
C PHE A 72 -2.38 7.97 -6.68
N THR A 73 -3.02 9.11 -6.50
CA THR A 73 -2.38 10.33 -6.03
C THR A 73 -2.11 10.28 -4.52
N PRO A 74 -1.14 11.04 -4.00
CA PRO A 74 -0.92 11.14 -2.56
C PRO A 74 -2.16 11.59 -1.77
N ALA A 75 -3.01 12.44 -2.37
CA ALA A 75 -4.25 12.88 -1.74
C ALA A 75 -5.28 11.74 -1.62
N GLU A 76 -5.39 10.88 -2.64
CA GLU A 76 -6.24 9.68 -2.60
C GLU A 76 -5.73 8.68 -1.57
N LEU A 77 -4.42 8.47 -1.48
CA LEU A 77 -3.81 7.60 -0.46
C LEU A 77 -4.07 8.12 0.96
N ALA A 78 -3.84 9.41 1.20
CA ALA A 78 -4.12 10.04 2.49
C ALA A 78 -5.61 9.95 2.88
N ALA A 79 -6.51 10.08 1.90
CA ALA A 79 -7.95 9.91 2.13
C ALA A 79 -8.32 8.47 2.52
N GLN A 80 -7.68 7.46 1.92
CA GLN A 80 -7.85 6.05 2.31
C GLN A 80 -7.41 5.82 3.76
N ASP A 81 -6.23 6.33 4.13
CA ASP A 81 -5.68 6.18 5.49
C ASP A 81 -6.56 6.86 6.55
N ALA A 82 -7.06 8.06 6.24
CA ALA A 82 -7.98 8.80 7.09
C ALA A 82 -9.30 8.05 7.27
N ALA A 83 -9.84 7.48 6.19
CA ALA A 83 -11.07 6.69 6.24
C ALA A 83 -10.91 5.42 7.09
N ALA A 84 -9.80 4.68 6.92
CA ALA A 84 -9.52 3.49 7.72
C ALA A 84 -9.41 3.82 9.22
N THR A 85 -8.70 4.91 9.56
CA THR A 85 -8.58 5.40 10.94
C THR A 85 -9.92 5.79 11.51
N LEU A 86 -10.74 6.56 10.76
CA LEU A 86 -12.06 6.98 11.19
C LEU A 86 -12.97 5.79 11.51
N ILE A 87 -12.96 4.74 10.67
CA ILE A 87 -13.77 3.54 10.91
C ILE A 87 -13.26 2.80 12.16
N ALA A 88 -11.95 2.66 12.33
CA ALA A 88 -11.38 2.00 13.51
C ALA A 88 -11.75 2.73 14.82
N ASP A 89 -11.74 4.06 14.81
CA ASP A 89 -12.11 4.89 15.96
C ASP A 89 -13.62 4.86 16.25
N ALA A 90 -14.45 4.92 15.20
CA ALA A 90 -15.90 4.94 15.33
C ALA A 90 -16.48 3.57 15.69
N GLU A 91 -15.88 2.48 15.20
CA GLU A 91 -16.36 1.11 15.36
C GLU A 91 -15.26 0.18 15.89
N PRO A 92 -14.84 0.29 17.17
CA PRO A 92 -13.70 -0.46 17.71
C PRO A 92 -13.86 -1.99 17.69
N THR A 93 -15.07 -2.50 17.48
CA THR A 93 -15.34 -3.94 17.36
C THR A 93 -15.10 -4.47 15.95
N LEU A 94 -15.06 -3.58 14.94
CA LEU A 94 -14.73 -3.95 13.57
C LEU A 94 -13.21 -4.03 13.43
N ARG A 95 -12.73 -5.17 12.95
CA ARG A 95 -11.31 -5.34 12.65
C ARG A 95 -11.00 -4.64 11.33
N VAL A 96 -10.43 -3.44 11.42
CA VAL A 96 -9.96 -2.65 10.29
C VAL A 96 -8.44 -2.59 10.33
N SER A 97 -7.80 -2.80 9.17
CA SER A 97 -6.37 -2.56 9.01
C SER A 97 -6.12 -1.06 8.91
N VAL A 98 -5.27 -0.54 9.80
CA VAL A 98 -4.81 0.86 9.76
C VAL A 98 -3.31 0.90 9.41
N PRO A 99 -2.82 1.97 8.77
CA PRO A 99 -1.41 2.12 8.44
C PRO A 99 -0.53 2.12 9.70
N LEU A 100 0.59 1.41 9.61
CA LEU A 100 1.63 1.40 10.64
C LEU A 100 2.77 2.34 10.21
N PRO A 101 3.35 3.13 11.13
CA PRO A 101 4.48 3.96 10.79
C PRO A 101 5.72 3.11 10.47
N ASN A 102 6.52 3.58 9.52
CA ASN A 102 7.86 3.08 9.23
C ASN A 102 8.86 3.49 10.34
N THR A 103 10.14 3.14 10.19
CA THR A 103 11.18 3.48 11.18
C THR A 103 11.41 4.98 11.35
N ASP A 104 11.01 5.79 10.37
CA ASP A 104 11.09 7.26 10.40
C ASP A 104 9.80 7.91 10.94
N GLY A 105 8.80 7.11 11.31
CA GLY A 105 7.52 7.58 11.84
C GLY A 105 6.48 7.93 10.77
N GLU A 106 6.76 7.66 9.49
CA GLU A 106 5.89 7.98 8.37
C GLU A 106 4.91 6.83 8.08
N LYS A 107 3.64 7.16 7.82
CA LYS A 107 2.60 6.16 7.49
C LYS A 107 2.53 5.80 6.00
N CYS A 108 3.24 6.56 5.17
CA CYS A 108 3.26 6.38 3.72
C CYS A 108 4.68 6.67 3.25
N THR A 109 5.35 5.63 2.76
CA THR A 109 6.76 5.68 2.38
C THR A 109 6.88 5.67 0.86
N ALA A 110 7.55 6.68 0.30
CA ALA A 110 7.85 6.72 -1.13
C ALA A 110 9.03 5.79 -1.47
N VAL A 111 8.82 4.86 -2.40
CA VAL A 111 9.84 3.91 -2.87
C VAL A 111 10.08 4.12 -4.36
N THR A 112 11.29 4.51 -4.72
CA THR A 112 11.71 4.73 -6.11
C THR A 112 12.39 3.50 -6.70
N GLY A 113 12.21 3.25 -8.01
CA GLY A 113 12.89 2.14 -8.72
C GLY A 113 12.24 0.77 -8.53
N LEU A 114 11.12 0.71 -7.82
CA LEU A 114 10.31 -0.50 -7.65
C LEU A 114 9.39 -0.78 -8.85
N VAL A 115 8.89 0.30 -9.46
CA VAL A 115 8.01 0.34 -10.64
C VAL A 115 8.38 1.56 -11.47
N ASP A 116 7.79 1.71 -12.66
CA ASP A 116 7.89 2.96 -13.41
C ASP A 116 7.22 4.09 -12.62
N GLY A 117 8.03 5.00 -12.09
CA GLY A 117 7.59 6.10 -11.21
C GLY A 117 7.90 5.85 -9.74
N THR A 118 7.08 6.45 -8.87
CA THR A 118 7.17 6.30 -7.41
C THR A 118 6.06 5.37 -6.95
N ALA A 119 6.42 4.31 -6.24
CA ALA A 119 5.48 3.50 -5.49
C ALA A 119 5.33 4.06 -4.07
N TYR A 120 4.18 3.85 -3.46
CA TYR A 120 3.95 4.16 -2.06
C TYR A 120 3.64 2.88 -1.30
N VAL A 121 4.21 2.76 -0.10
CA VAL A 121 4.04 1.61 0.81
C VAL A 121 3.73 2.03 2.23
#